data_AF-W4Q495-F1
#
_entry.id   AF-W4Q495-F1
#
_cell.length_a   1.000
_cell.length_b   1.000
_cell.length_c   1.000
_cell.angle_alpha   90.00
_cell.angle_beta   90.00
_cell.angle_gamma   90.00
#
_symmetry.space_group_name_H-M   'P 1'
#
loop_
_entity.id
_entity.type
_entity.pdbx_description
1 polymer ?
#
loop_
_entity_poly.entity_id
_entity_poly.type
_entity_poly.pdbx_seq_one_letter_code
_entity_poly.pdbx_strand_id
1 'polypeptide(L)'
;MLKRKLTLRKIIICLIFIVVLFSLLLTDLLVSKSINENSISKEEEKALAIARIVAQSEVVQVGLKEGESEEIQHYANEVRELAEVLFVVVMDMNGIRYSHPNREYVGKPLWEEMKR
;
A
#
# COMPACT_ATOMS: atom_id res chain seq x y z
N MET A 1 -38.06 -13.51 40.70
CA MET A 1 -37.29 -14.66 41.21
C MET A 1 -37.25 -15.77 40.16
N LEU A 2 -36.19 -15.88 39.37
CA LEU A 2 -36.07 -16.93 38.34
C LEU A 2 -35.02 -17.98 38.75
N LYS A 3 -35.33 -18.85 39.72
CA LYS A 3 -34.49 -20.01 40.02
C LYS A 3 -34.85 -21.17 39.09
N ARG A 4 -34.48 -21.04 37.81
CA ARG A 4 -34.49 -22.18 36.88
C ARG A 4 -33.29 -23.06 37.24
N LYS A 5 -33.51 -24.27 37.76
CA LYS A 5 -32.43 -25.22 38.07
C LYS A 5 -31.75 -25.60 36.75
N LEU A 6 -30.61 -24.96 36.47
CA LEU A 6 -29.78 -25.27 35.32
C LEU A 6 -29.17 -26.66 35.57
N THR A 7 -29.51 -27.61 34.71
CA THR A 7 -28.88 -28.94 34.73
C THR A 7 -27.39 -28.75 34.42
N LEU A 8 -26.50 -29.51 35.10
CA LEU A 8 -25.05 -29.45 34.91
C LEU A 8 -24.64 -29.47 33.42
N ARG A 9 -25.35 -30.26 32.60
CA ARG A 9 -25.19 -30.32 31.15
C ARG A 9 -25.33 -28.95 30.46
N LYS A 10 -26.31 -28.13 30.85
CA LYS A 10 -26.52 -26.79 30.27
C LYS A 10 -25.41 -25.81 30.68
N ILE A 11 -24.90 -25.94 31.90
CA ILE A 11 -23.79 -25.12 32.40
C ILE A 11 -22.51 -25.44 31.62
N ILE A 12 -22.20 -26.72 31.45
CA ILE A 12 -21.01 -27.17 30.69
C ILE A 12 -21.10 -26.71 29.23
N ILE A 13 -22.24 -26.89 28.57
CA ILE A 13 -22.43 -26.43 27.19
C ILE A 13 -22.27 -24.91 27.09
N CYS A 14 -22.88 -24.15 28.00
CA CYS A 14 -22.74 -22.69 28.04
C CYS A 14 -21.27 -22.26 28.22
N LEU A 15 -20.55 -22.93 29.12
CA LEU A 15 -19.13 -22.65 29.37
C LEU A 15 -18.28 -22.90 28.12
N ILE A 16 -18.50 -24.00 27.42
CA ILE A 16 -17.77 -24.30 26.17
C ILE A 16 -18.01 -23.20 25.13
N PHE A 17 -19.26 -22.78 24.94
CA PHE A 17 -19.57 -21.69 24.01
C PHE A 17 -18.88 -20.39 24.42
N ILE A 18 -18.90 -20.02 25.70
CA ILE A 18 -18.25 -18.80 26.20
C ILE A 18 -16.74 -18.87 25.97
N VAL A 19 -16.10 -20.00 26.29
CA VAL A 19 -14.65 -20.16 26.12
C VAL A 19 -14.24 -20.10 24.66
N VAL A 20 -15.01 -20.74 23.76
CA VAL A 20 -14.76 -20.70 22.31
C VAL A 20 -14.98 -19.29 21.75
N LEU A 21 -16.06 -18.61 22.16
CA LEU A 21 -16.29 -17.23 21.71
C LEU A 21 -15.18 -16.30 22.19
N PHE A 22 -14.74 -16.48 23.44
CA PHE A 22 -13.70 -15.67 24.05
C PHE A 22 -12.33 -15.92 23.41
N SER A 23 -11.99 -17.17 23.11
CA SER A 23 -10.74 -17.48 22.40
C SER A 23 -10.74 -16.89 21.00
N LEU A 24 -11.85 -16.99 20.26
CA LEU A 24 -12.00 -16.36 18.94
C LEU A 24 -11.87 -14.83 19.02
N LEU A 25 -12.54 -14.20 19.98
CA LEU A 25 -12.49 -12.74 20.17
C LEU A 25 -11.06 -12.27 20.49
N LEU A 26 -10.36 -12.98 21.38
CA LEU A 26 -8.97 -12.66 21.72
C LEU A 26 -8.03 -12.81 20.52
N THR A 27 -8.17 -13.88 19.74
CA THR A 27 -7.40 -14.07 18.52
C THR A 27 -7.67 -12.94 17.53
N ASP A 28 -8.93 -12.59 17.31
CA ASP A 28 -9.33 -11.54 16.38
C ASP A 28 -8.80 -10.15 16.78
N LEU A 29 -8.84 -9.82 18.07
CA LEU A 29 -8.30 -8.56 18.61
C LEU A 29 -6.77 -8.48 18.51
N LEU A 30 -6.06 -9.56 18.83
CA LEU A 30 -4.59 -9.62 18.74
C LEU A 30 -4.13 -9.54 17.29
N VAL A 31 -4.78 -10.29 16.40
CA VAL A 31 -4.52 -10.29 14.96
C VAL A 31 -4.81 -8.92 14.36
N SER A 32 -5.94 -8.29 14.72
CA SER A 32 -6.28 -6.93 14.27
C SER A 32 -5.21 -5.92 14.65
N LYS A 33 -4.69 -5.98 15.89
CA LYS A 33 -3.64 -5.05 16.33
C LYS A 33 -2.28 -5.33 15.67
N SER A 34 -1.90 -6.61 15.50
CA SER A 34 -0.65 -6.98 14.85
C SER A 34 -0.65 -6.72 13.34
N ILE A 35 -1.80 -6.74 12.68
CA ILE A 35 -1.94 -6.43 11.25
C ILE A 35 -1.95 -4.91 11.02
N ASN A 36 -2.60 -4.13 11.88
CA ASN A 36 -2.78 -2.70 11.64
C ASN A 36 -1.48 -1.86 11.70
N GLU A 37 -0.53 -2.21 12.59
CA GLU A 37 0.75 -1.48 12.69
C GLU A 37 1.80 -1.97 11.68
N ASN A 38 1.63 -3.16 11.10
CA ASN A 38 2.60 -3.79 10.20
C ASN A 38 2.22 -3.74 8.72
N SER A 39 0.98 -3.46 8.35
CA SER A 39 0.57 -3.46 6.94
C SER A 39 0.81 -2.11 6.25
N ILE A 40 0.52 -0.98 6.91
CA ILE A 40 0.68 0.36 6.32
C ILE A 40 2.16 0.73 6.23
N SER A 41 2.91 0.49 7.32
CA SER A 41 4.34 0.80 7.39
C SER A 41 5.16 0.05 6.34
N LYS A 42 4.81 -1.21 6.06
CA LYS A 42 5.51 -2.03 5.05
C LYS A 42 5.21 -1.59 3.63
N GLU A 43 4.00 -1.14 3.34
CA GLU A 43 3.65 -0.60 2.01
C GLU A 43 4.33 0.74 1.75
N GLU A 44 4.35 1.64 2.74
CA GLU A 44 5.07 2.92 2.65
C GLU A 44 6.59 2.71 2.47
N GLU A 45 7.16 1.81 3.26
CA GLU A 45 8.59 1.48 3.16
C GLU A 45 8.95 0.87 1.80
N LYS A 46 8.09 -0.02 1.27
CA LYS A 46 8.25 -0.58 -0.08
C LYS A 46 8.18 0.50 -1.15
N ALA A 47 7.17 1.39 -1.11
CA ALA A 47 7.01 2.47 -2.07
C ALA A 47 8.21 3.43 -2.05
N LEU A 48 8.69 3.80 -0.85
CA LEU A 48 9.85 4.66 -0.69
C LEU A 48 11.14 4.00 -1.20
N ALA A 49 11.32 2.70 -0.95
CA ALA A 49 12.46 1.95 -1.47
C ALA A 49 12.48 1.94 -3.00
N ILE A 50 11.33 1.65 -3.64
CA ILE A 50 11.20 1.68 -5.10
C ILE A 50 11.49 3.08 -5.63
N ALA A 51 10.91 4.13 -5.02
CA ALA A 51 11.15 5.51 -5.44
C ALA A 51 12.65 5.88 -5.39
N ARG A 52 13.36 5.45 -4.34
CA ARG A 52 14.81 5.65 -4.22
C ARG A 52 15.61 4.89 -5.27
N ILE A 53 15.22 3.65 -5.59
CA ILE A 53 15.86 2.85 -6.63
C ILE A 53 15.68 3.51 -8.00
N VAL A 54 14.46 3.92 -8.34
CA VAL A 54 14.13 4.61 -9.60
C VAL A 54 14.94 5.91 -9.71
N ALA A 55 15.00 6.72 -8.65
CA ALA A 55 15.73 7.98 -8.63
C ALA A 55 17.26 7.82 -8.75
N GLN A 56 17.80 6.65 -8.35
CA GLN A 56 19.23 6.33 -8.49
C GLN A 56 19.58 5.66 -9.82
N SER A 57 18.59 5.30 -10.63
CA SER A 57 18.85 4.65 -11.93
C SER A 57 19.53 5.61 -12.91
N GLU A 58 20.44 5.07 -13.72
CA GLU A 58 21.14 5.84 -14.75
C GLU A 58 20.16 6.37 -15.80
N VAL A 59 19.16 5.57 -16.20
CA VAL A 59 18.10 5.95 -17.14
C VAL A 59 17.38 7.22 -16.69
N VAL A 60 17.06 7.33 -15.39
CA VAL A 60 16.40 8.53 -14.85
C VAL A 60 17.37 9.71 -14.76
N GLN A 61 18.60 9.50 -14.29
CA GLN A 61 19.56 10.59 -14.11
C GLN A 61 20.07 11.19 -15.43
N VAL A 62 20.31 10.34 -16.42
CA VAL A 62 20.74 10.74 -17.77
C VAL A 62 19.55 11.29 -18.54
N GLY A 63 18.43 10.56 -18.55
CA GLY A 63 17.23 11.00 -19.26
C GLY A 63 16.70 12.36 -18.79
N LEU A 64 16.81 12.69 -17.49
CA LEU A 64 16.41 14.00 -16.99
C LEU A 64 17.36 15.13 -17.40
N LYS A 65 18.64 14.83 -17.68
CA LYS A 65 19.61 15.81 -18.18
C LYS A 65 19.47 16.03 -19.69
N GLU A 66 19.17 14.96 -20.42
CA GLU A 66 19.07 14.96 -21.88
C GLU A 66 17.66 15.34 -22.37
N GLY A 67 16.67 15.28 -21.48
CA GLY A 67 15.28 15.59 -21.79
C GLY A 67 14.52 14.40 -22.41
N GLU A 68 15.03 13.19 -22.26
CA GLU A 68 14.53 11.99 -22.93
C GLU A 68 13.36 11.35 -22.19
N SER A 69 12.18 11.93 -22.38
CA SER A 69 10.97 11.48 -21.71
C SER A 69 10.51 10.08 -22.13
N GLU A 70 10.85 9.60 -23.34
CA GLU A 70 10.43 8.28 -23.80
C GLU A 70 11.15 7.14 -23.08
N GLU A 71 12.47 7.25 -22.88
CA GLU A 71 13.26 6.26 -22.15
C GLU A 71 12.81 6.18 -20.68
N ILE A 72 12.64 7.35 -20.05
CA ILE A 72 12.12 7.45 -18.66
C ILE A 72 10.73 6.83 -18.56
N GLN A 73 9.84 7.08 -19.53
CA GLN A 73 8.49 6.53 -19.54
C GLN A 73 8.50 5.00 -19.68
N HIS A 74 9.36 4.45 -20.53
CA HIS A 74 9.51 3.00 -20.69
C HIS A 74 9.99 2.37 -19.38
N TYR A 75 11.07 2.90 -18.81
CA TYR A 75 11.64 2.41 -17.56
C TYR A 75 10.64 2.51 -16.39
N ALA A 76 9.92 3.63 -16.27
CA ALA A 76 8.91 3.79 -15.24
C ALA A 76 7.77 2.76 -15.36
N ASN A 77 7.36 2.41 -16.58
CA ASN A 77 6.35 1.38 -16.81
C ASN A 77 6.86 -0.02 -16.47
N GLU A 78 8.12 -0.33 -16.81
CA GLU A 78 8.76 -1.60 -16.46
C GLU A 78 8.85 -1.77 -14.95
N VAL A 79 9.33 -0.75 -14.23
CA VAL A 79 9.39 -0.78 -12.77
C VAL A 79 8.00 -0.89 -12.15
N ARG A 80 6.99 -0.22 -12.72
CA ARG A 80 5.60 -0.32 -12.24
C ARG A 80 5.10 -1.76 -12.29
N GLU A 81 5.36 -2.47 -13.38
CA GLU A 81 4.96 -3.87 -13.56
C GLU A 81 5.74 -4.82 -12.66
N LEU A 82 7.07 -4.69 -12.61
CA LEU A 82 7.95 -5.54 -11.79
C LEU A 82 7.72 -5.37 -10.29
N ALA A 83 7.46 -4.13 -9.84
CA ALA A 83 7.26 -3.83 -8.44
C ALA A 83 5.80 -3.98 -7.97
N GLU A 84 4.89 -4.25 -8.92
CA GLU A 84 3.44 -4.36 -8.71
C GLU A 84 2.86 -3.12 -8.00
N VAL A 85 3.27 -1.93 -8.43
CA VAL A 85 2.79 -0.66 -7.89
C VAL A 85 1.77 -0.01 -8.83
N LEU A 86 0.90 0.83 -8.27
CA LEU A 86 -0.16 1.50 -9.03
C LEU A 86 0.39 2.42 -10.13
N PHE A 87 1.45 3.17 -9.82
CA PHE A 87 2.09 4.09 -10.75
C PHE A 87 3.53 4.40 -10.34
N VAL A 88 4.33 4.83 -11.33
CA VAL A 88 5.67 5.40 -11.13
C VAL A 88 5.73 6.68 -11.96
N VAL A 89 5.93 7.81 -11.29
CA VAL A 89 5.98 9.15 -11.92
C VAL A 89 7.35 9.75 -11.64
N VAL A 90 8.07 10.06 -12.71
CA VAL A 90 9.37 10.74 -12.68
C VAL A 90 9.15 12.17 -13.14
N MET A 91 9.70 13.13 -12.42
CA MET A 91 9.59 14.55 -12.73
C MET A 91 10.91 15.27 -12.43
N ASP A 92 11.14 16.39 -13.11
CA ASP A 92 12.28 17.26 -12.83
C ASP A 92 12.03 18.19 -11.62
N MET A 93 13.03 18.99 -11.26
CA MET A 93 12.96 19.95 -10.16
C MET A 93 12.01 21.13 -10.42
N ASN A 94 11.62 21.34 -11.68
CA ASN A 94 10.59 22.32 -12.05
C ASN A 94 9.18 21.72 -11.92
N GLY A 95 9.06 20.44 -11.52
CA GLY A 95 7.80 19.72 -11.40
C GLY A 95 7.19 19.26 -12.73
N ILE A 96 7.98 19.25 -13.81
CA ILE A 96 7.56 18.74 -15.12
C ILE A 96 7.69 17.22 -15.14
N ARG A 97 6.62 16.52 -15.52
CA ARG A 97 6.58 15.05 -15.57
C ARG A 97 7.26 14.50 -16.83
N TYR A 98 8.15 13.55 -16.65
CA TYR A 98 8.80 12.78 -17.72
C TYR A 98 8.26 11.35 -17.84
N SER A 99 7.51 10.88 -16.84
CA SER A 99 6.66 9.70 -16.96
C SER A 99 5.31 9.89 -16.29
N HIS A 100 4.31 9.20 -16.81
CA HIS A 100 3.00 9.10 -16.19
C HIS A 100 2.24 7.88 -16.73
N PRO A 101 1.34 7.22 -15.95
CA PRO A 101 0.51 6.12 -16.48
C PRO A 101 -0.36 6.56 -17.66
N ASN A 102 -0.87 7.79 -17.62
CA ASN A 102 -1.50 8.43 -18.77
C ASN A 102 -0.50 9.38 -19.45
N ARG A 103 -0.11 9.04 -20.68
CA ARG A 103 0.86 9.79 -21.49
C ARG A 103 0.47 11.24 -21.77
N GLU A 104 -0.82 11.59 -21.70
CA GLU A 104 -1.29 12.97 -21.91
C GLU A 104 -0.80 13.97 -20.86
N TYR A 105 -0.27 13.49 -19.73
CA TYR A 105 0.28 14.32 -18.65
C TYR A 105 1.80 14.45 -18.68
N VAL A 106 2.47 13.71 -19.57
CA VAL A 106 3.91 13.84 -19.79
C VAL A 106 4.19 15.22 -20.41
N GLY A 107 5.23 15.89 -19.92
CA GLY A 107 5.56 17.28 -20.26
C GLY A 107 4.71 18.33 -19.54
N LYS A 108 3.70 17.93 -18.76
CA LYS A 108 2.85 18.84 -17.97
C LYS A 108 3.30 18.92 -16.51
N PRO A 109 3.07 20.05 -15.84
CA PRO A 109 3.41 20.17 -14.42
C PRO A 109 2.51 19.33 -13.53
N LEU A 110 3.07 18.75 -12.46
CA LEU A 110 2.35 17.87 -11.54
C LEU A 110 1.03 18.48 -11.01
N TRP A 111 1.04 19.76 -10.65
CA TRP A 111 -0.10 20.47 -10.04
C TRP A 111 -1.31 20.66 -10.96
N GLU A 112 -1.20 20.35 -12.25
CA GLU A 112 -2.32 20.49 -13.18
C GLU A 112 -3.42 19.44 -12.95
N GLU A 113 -3.08 18.28 -12.38
CA GLU A 113 -4.06 17.28 -11.95
C GLU A 113 -4.78 17.67 -10.66
N MET A 114 -4.12 18.42 -9.77
CA MET A 114 -4.70 18.82 -8.47
C MET A 114 -5.78 19.89 -8.58
N LYS A 115 -6.03 20.45 -9.77
CA LYS A 115 -7.05 21.49 -10.03
C LYS A 115 -8.39 20.94 -10.52
N ARG A 116 -8.49 19.64 -10.81
CA ARG A 116 -9.75 18.96 -11.13
C ARG A 116 -10.34 18.33 -9.88
#